data_AF-A0A350RJ17-F1
#
_entry.id   AF-A0A350RJ17-F1
#
_cell.length_a   1.000
_cell.length_b   1.000
_cell.length_c   1.000
_cell.angle_alpha   90.00
_cell.angle_beta   90.00
_cell.angle_gamma   90.00
#
_symmetry.space_group_name_H-M   'P 1'
#
loop_
_entity.id
_entity.type
_entity.pdbx_description
1 polymer ?
#
loop_
_entity_poly.entity_id
_entity_poly.type
_entity_poly.pdbx_seq_one_letter_code
_entity_poly.pdbx_strand_id
1 'polypeptide(L)'
;MNTSLLIVVFIALMLSLAVLPWIHRAWTTRRRTQSAAGVQSEIEEDGISADVGGDDQLSSSEGTSDSEQAPRTVSMRDKLSKARSVISDRLKGIKGESVSPSTWEELEELLILADVGVETTLDVVNRLRETARLEKLETGNDLLEALKKQMKDDLSRDRELSHAAPEGLVPVWLFVGVNGVGKTTSIGKAARRLTDEGLTVLLAAGDTFRAAAAEQLEKWAQLCGADFVRGSEGA
;
A
#
# COMPACT_ATOMS: atom_id res chain seq x y z
N MET A 1 51.02 25.13 -35.15
CA MET A 1 49.82 24.82 -34.34
C MET A 1 50.21 23.67 -33.42
N ASN A 2 50.31 23.92 -32.12
CA ASN A 2 50.98 23.00 -31.19
C ASN A 2 50.10 21.77 -30.95
N THR A 3 50.59 20.58 -31.31
CA THR A 3 49.92 19.29 -31.10
C THR A 3 49.53 19.05 -29.64
N SER A 4 50.33 19.52 -28.68
CA SER A 4 49.99 19.48 -27.26
C SER A 4 48.76 20.32 -26.89
N LEU A 5 48.55 21.47 -27.54
CA LEU A 5 47.37 22.31 -27.32
C LEU A 5 46.10 21.60 -27.82
N LEU A 6 46.21 20.89 -28.96
CA LEU A 6 45.12 20.15 -29.58
C LEU A 6 44.65 18.98 -28.71
N ILE A 7 45.58 18.25 -28.09
CA ILE A 7 45.28 17.13 -27.18
C ILE A 7 44.58 17.61 -25.92
N VAL A 8 45.04 18.71 -25.31
CA VAL A 8 44.43 19.27 -24.10
C VAL A 8 42.99 19.73 -24.37
N VAL A 9 42.74 20.39 -25.50
CA VAL A 9 41.38 20.80 -25.90
C VAL A 9 40.47 19.59 -26.13
N PHE A 10 40.98 18.52 -26.74
CA PHE A 10 40.20 17.31 -27.00
C PHE A 10 39.81 16.57 -25.71
N ILE A 11 40.73 16.47 -24.74
CA ILE A 11 40.46 15.86 -23.42
C ILE A 11 39.45 16.70 -22.64
N ALA A 12 39.59 18.02 -22.64
CA ALA A 12 38.62 18.92 -21.99
C ALA A 12 37.22 18.79 -22.60
N LEU A 13 37.12 18.66 -23.94
CA LEU A 13 35.85 18.46 -24.63
C LEU A 13 35.19 17.13 -24.23
N MET A 14 35.96 16.02 -24.22
CA MET A 14 35.45 14.71 -23.79
C MET A 14 34.97 14.70 -22.34
N LEU A 15 35.73 15.31 -21.42
CA LEU A 15 35.33 15.42 -20.03
C LEU A 15 34.07 16.27 -19.87
N SER A 16 33.96 17.38 -20.63
CA SER A 16 32.74 18.20 -20.60
C SER A 16 31.50 17.42 -21.08
N LEU A 17 31.62 16.65 -22.17
CA LEU A 17 30.55 15.83 -22.73
C LEU A 17 30.16 14.66 -21.80
N ALA A 18 31.10 14.12 -21.04
CA ALA A 18 30.83 13.06 -20.07
C ALA A 18 30.07 13.55 -18.82
N VAL A 19 30.31 14.81 -18.42
CA VAL A 19 29.71 15.40 -17.21
C VAL A 19 28.38 16.10 -17.52
N LEU A 20 28.14 16.50 -18.77
CA LEU A 20 26.90 17.14 -19.23
C LEU A 20 25.61 16.36 -18.89
N PRO A 21 25.52 15.02 -19.10
CA PRO A 21 24.34 14.24 -18.74
C PRO A 21 24.08 14.19 -17.24
N TRP A 22 25.14 14.17 -16.42
CA TRP A 22 25.03 14.15 -14.95
C TRP A 22 24.59 15.50 -14.41
N ILE A 23 25.14 16.60 -14.92
CA ILE A 23 24.70 17.96 -14.60
C ILE A 23 23.26 18.19 -15.05
N HIS A 24 22.89 17.73 -16.25
CA HIS A 24 21.51 17.84 -16.74
C HIS A 24 20.54 17.06 -15.83
N ARG A 25 20.90 15.83 -15.43
CA ARG A 25 20.10 15.00 -14.51
C ARG A 25 19.98 15.60 -13.11
N ALA A 26 21.04 16.24 -12.61
CA ALA A 26 21.04 16.94 -11.31
C ALA A 26 20.22 18.26 -11.35
N TRP A 27 20.21 18.96 -12.48
CA TRP A 27 19.47 20.21 -12.65
C TRP A 27 17.97 19.97 -12.86
N THR A 28 17.58 18.88 -13.54
CA THR A 28 16.16 18.48 -13.66
C THR A 28 15.57 18.05 -12.33
N THR A 29 16.32 17.36 -11.47
CA THR A 29 15.87 17.04 -10.09
C THR A 29 15.64 18.27 -9.23
N ARG A 30 16.43 19.35 -9.40
CA ARG A 30 16.33 20.57 -8.59
C ARG A 30 15.19 21.50 -9.00
N ARG A 31 14.79 21.52 -10.28
CA ARG A 31 13.58 22.25 -10.73
C ARG A 31 12.28 21.55 -10.30
N ARG A 32 12.30 20.24 -10.08
CA ARG A 32 11.12 19.44 -9.73
C ARG A 32 10.64 19.66 -8.29
N THR A 33 11.54 20.02 -7.38
CA THR A 33 11.19 20.38 -5.98
C THR A 33 10.46 21.73 -5.88
N GLN A 34 10.72 22.67 -6.80
CA GLN A 34 9.97 23.94 -6.85
C GLN A 34 8.60 23.80 -7.53
N SER A 35 8.46 22.91 -8.53
CA SER A 35 7.17 22.68 -9.18
C SER A 35 6.19 21.89 -8.29
N ALA A 36 6.68 21.02 -7.41
CA ALA A 36 5.84 20.27 -6.46
C ALA A 36 5.14 21.18 -5.44
N ALA A 37 5.74 22.32 -5.08
CA ALA A 37 5.12 23.31 -4.20
C ALA A 37 3.99 24.12 -4.90
N GLY A 38 4.03 24.23 -6.23
CA GLY A 38 3.00 24.94 -7.01
C GLY A 38 1.80 24.09 -7.43
N VAL A 39 1.96 22.76 -7.51
CA VAL A 39 0.87 21.84 -7.90
C VAL A 39 -0.03 21.49 -6.72
N GLN A 40 0.46 21.65 -5.48
CA GLN A 40 -0.34 21.41 -4.28
C GLN A 40 -1.48 22.43 -4.10
N SER A 41 -1.38 23.62 -4.71
CA SER A 41 -2.46 24.62 -4.71
C SER A 41 -3.52 24.40 -5.80
N GLU A 42 -3.23 23.68 -6.89
CA GLU A 42 -4.21 23.42 -7.96
C GLU A 42 -5.09 22.18 -7.69
N ILE A 43 -4.72 21.33 -6.73
CA ILE A 43 -5.46 20.10 -6.40
C ILE A 43 -6.65 20.35 -5.44
N GLU A 44 -6.73 21.52 -4.81
CA GLU A 44 -7.89 21.88 -3.97
C GLU A 44 -9.13 22.35 -4.76
N GLU A 45 -9.00 22.77 -6.02
CA GLU A 45 -10.14 23.31 -6.79
C GLU A 45 -10.94 22.26 -7.59
N ASP A 46 -10.35 21.14 -8.02
CA ASP A 46 -11.06 20.12 -8.82
C ASP A 46 -11.45 18.89 -7.99
N GLY A 47 -12.39 19.11 -7.05
CA GLY A 47 -13.05 18.05 -6.30
C GLY A 47 -13.99 17.21 -7.16
N ILE A 48 -13.63 15.94 -7.40
CA ILE A 48 -14.58 14.93 -7.92
C ILE A 48 -15.55 14.58 -6.78
N SER A 49 -16.72 15.20 -6.81
CA SER A 49 -17.87 14.89 -5.96
C SER A 49 -18.43 13.51 -6.31
N ALA A 50 -18.44 12.58 -5.35
CA ALA A 50 -19.29 11.40 -5.41
C ALA A 50 -20.67 11.77 -4.87
N ASP A 51 -21.64 11.84 -5.78
CA ASP A 51 -23.07 12.01 -5.53
C ASP A 51 -23.63 10.84 -4.72
N VAL A 52 -24.15 11.13 -3.53
CA VAL A 52 -25.12 10.31 -2.80
C VAL A 52 -26.18 11.26 -2.25
N GLY A 53 -27.34 11.28 -2.88
CA GLY A 53 -28.51 12.02 -2.42
C GLY A 53 -29.09 11.46 -1.12
N GLY A 54 -29.66 12.36 -0.31
CA GLY A 54 -30.43 12.04 0.89
C GLY A 54 -30.58 13.21 1.88
N ASP A 55 -31.63 14.00 1.64
CA ASP A 55 -32.42 14.83 2.57
C ASP A 55 -31.90 16.18 3.12
N ASP A 56 -32.68 17.20 2.77
CA ASP A 56 -32.74 18.55 3.30
C ASP A 56 -33.01 18.59 4.81
N GLN A 57 -32.13 19.27 5.56
CA GLN A 57 -32.59 20.21 6.58
C GLN A 57 -31.54 21.29 6.89
N LEU A 58 -31.94 22.52 6.60
CA LEU A 58 -31.22 23.77 6.80
C LEU A 58 -31.30 24.20 8.27
N SER A 59 -30.16 24.34 8.96
CA SER A 59 -30.05 25.25 10.11
C SER A 59 -28.62 25.79 10.23
N SER A 60 -28.56 27.10 10.46
CA SER A 60 -27.44 28.02 10.29
C SER A 60 -26.52 28.17 11.51
N SER A 61 -25.27 28.60 11.21
CA SER A 61 -24.28 29.29 12.08
C SER A 61 -23.62 28.42 13.17
N GLU A 62 -22.33 28.51 13.49
CA GLU A 62 -21.41 29.65 13.51
C GLU A 62 -19.97 29.21 13.16
N GLY A 63 -19.16 30.17 12.71
CA GLY A 63 -17.76 29.95 12.36
C GLY A 63 -16.87 29.63 13.56
N THR A 64 -16.00 28.65 13.38
CA THR A 64 -14.81 28.44 14.20
C THR A 64 -13.60 28.43 13.30
N SER A 65 -12.63 29.25 13.67
CA SER A 65 -11.31 29.41 13.07
C SER A 65 -10.59 28.07 12.90
N ASP A 66 -10.42 27.63 11.65
CA ASP A 66 -9.56 26.50 11.34
C ASP A 66 -8.10 26.90 11.49
N SER A 67 -7.49 26.48 12.59
CA SER A 67 -6.05 26.31 12.66
C SER A 67 -5.68 25.19 11.69
N GLU A 68 -4.84 25.49 10.71
CA GLU A 68 -4.30 24.58 9.71
C GLU A 68 -3.46 23.49 10.40
N GLN A 69 -4.13 22.41 10.84
CA GLN A 69 -3.47 21.23 11.40
C GLN A 69 -2.91 20.40 10.26
N ALA A 70 -1.60 20.10 10.32
CA ALA A 70 -0.94 19.21 9.38
C ALA A 70 -1.72 17.88 9.24
N PRO A 71 -1.87 17.33 8.02
CA PRO A 71 -2.73 16.18 7.78
C PRO A 71 -2.29 14.97 8.61
N ARG A 72 -3.21 14.48 9.45
CA ARG A 72 -2.96 13.35 10.36
C ARG A 72 -2.76 12.08 9.54
N THR A 73 -1.61 11.42 9.67
CA THR A 73 -1.38 10.11 9.05
C THR A 73 -2.29 9.07 9.68
N VAL A 74 -3.27 8.58 8.92
CA VAL A 74 -4.22 7.55 9.37
C VAL A 74 -3.48 6.23 9.60
N SER A 75 -3.49 5.72 10.83
CA SER A 75 -2.79 4.48 11.17
C SER A 75 -3.50 3.25 10.60
N MET A 76 -2.80 2.11 10.48
CA MET A 76 -3.45 0.84 10.11
C MET A 76 -4.57 0.46 11.09
N ARG A 77 -4.40 0.79 12.36
CA ARG A 77 -5.40 0.54 13.40
C ARG A 77 -6.69 1.35 13.16
N ASP A 78 -6.57 2.56 12.62
CA ASP A 78 -7.70 3.42 12.27
C ASP A 78 -8.39 2.91 11.00
N LYS A 79 -7.62 2.49 9.99
CA LYS A 79 -8.14 1.88 8.75
C LYS A 79 -8.93 0.60 9.01
N LEU A 80 -8.57 -0.14 10.06
CA LEU A 80 -9.26 -1.37 10.48
C LEU A 80 -10.34 -1.13 11.56
N SER A 81 -10.64 0.11 11.93
CA SER A 81 -11.56 0.44 13.04
C SER A 81 -12.93 -0.23 12.91
N LYS A 82 -13.55 -0.17 11.73
CA LYS A 82 -14.87 -0.77 11.46
C LYS A 82 -14.87 -2.29 11.68
N ALA A 83 -13.93 -3.00 11.06
CA ALA A 83 -13.77 -4.45 11.23
C ALA A 83 -13.48 -4.82 12.69
N ARG A 84 -12.59 -4.06 13.33
CA ARG A 84 -12.23 -4.26 14.74
C ARG A 84 -13.41 -4.05 15.69
N SER A 85 -14.28 -3.07 15.42
CA SER A 85 -15.48 -2.84 16.25
C SER A 85 -16.40 -4.05 16.22
N VAL A 86 -16.75 -4.53 15.02
CA VAL A 86 -17.63 -5.69 14.81
C VAL A 86 -17.09 -6.93 15.53
N ILE A 87 -15.79 -7.22 15.40
CA ILE A 87 -15.17 -8.35 16.07
C ILE A 87 -15.14 -8.13 17.60
N SER A 88 -14.77 -6.92 18.06
CA SER A 88 -14.65 -6.64 19.49
C SER A 88 -15.97 -6.71 20.24
N ASP A 89 -17.08 -6.35 19.61
CA ASP A 89 -18.40 -6.39 20.24
C ASP A 89 -18.86 -7.83 20.45
N ARG A 90 -18.63 -8.71 19.48
CA ARG A 90 -18.95 -10.14 19.59
C ARG A 90 -18.01 -10.88 20.54
N LEU A 91 -16.73 -10.51 20.58
CA LEU A 91 -15.77 -11.07 21.54
C LEU A 91 -16.09 -10.75 23.01
N LYS A 92 -16.91 -9.73 23.29
CA LYS A 92 -17.33 -9.42 24.68
C LYS A 92 -18.16 -10.56 25.30
N GLY A 93 -18.93 -11.31 24.51
CA GLY A 93 -19.72 -12.44 25.00
C GLY A 93 -18.85 -13.58 25.52
N ILE A 94 -17.76 -13.87 24.81
CA ILE A 94 -16.77 -14.89 25.21
C ILE A 94 -15.93 -14.43 26.42
N LYS A 95 -15.86 -13.12 26.66
CA LYS A 95 -14.95 -12.53 27.64
C LYS A 95 -15.46 -12.69 29.07
N GLY A 96 -14.77 -13.51 29.86
CA GLY A 96 -15.04 -13.65 31.31
C GLY A 96 -15.95 -14.82 31.66
N GLU A 97 -16.45 -15.56 30.68
CA GLU A 97 -17.13 -16.83 30.89
C GLU A 97 -16.11 -17.96 31.11
N SER A 98 -16.53 -18.99 31.84
CA SER A 98 -15.81 -20.28 31.85
C SER A 98 -15.93 -20.93 30.49
N VAL A 99 -14.86 -21.54 29.99
CA VAL A 99 -14.88 -22.22 28.69
C VAL A 99 -15.90 -23.35 28.72
N SER A 100 -16.96 -23.22 27.91
CA SER A 100 -18.04 -24.19 27.79
C SER A 100 -18.18 -24.67 26.34
N PRO A 101 -19.00 -25.70 26.06
CA PRO A 101 -19.31 -26.10 24.69
C PRO A 101 -19.83 -24.95 23.81
N SER A 102 -20.68 -24.06 24.35
CA SER A 102 -21.24 -22.92 23.59
C SER A 102 -20.17 -21.88 23.24
N THR A 103 -19.15 -21.69 24.08
CA THR A 103 -18.03 -20.78 23.80
C THR A 103 -17.32 -21.14 22.49
N TRP A 104 -17.19 -22.45 22.19
CA TRP A 104 -16.55 -22.90 20.97
C TRP A 104 -17.42 -22.68 19.73
N GLU A 105 -18.73 -22.87 19.84
CA GLU A 105 -19.69 -22.61 18.76
C GLU A 105 -19.73 -21.11 18.42
N GLU A 106 -19.79 -20.25 19.44
CA GLU A 106 -19.74 -18.80 19.28
C GLU A 106 -18.45 -18.32 18.62
N LEU A 107 -17.31 -18.93 18.99
CA LEU A 107 -16.02 -18.58 18.40
C LEU A 107 -15.94 -19.00 16.92
N GLU A 108 -16.46 -20.18 16.58
CA GLU A 108 -16.53 -20.65 15.19
C GLU A 108 -17.42 -19.73 14.35
N GLU A 109 -18.62 -19.40 14.83
CA GLU A 109 -19.53 -18.47 14.16
C GLU A 109 -18.89 -17.09 13.96
N LEU A 110 -18.23 -16.56 14.99
CA LEU A 110 -17.51 -15.29 14.95
C LEU A 110 -16.49 -15.26 13.80
N LEU A 111 -15.63 -16.28 13.71
CA LEU A 111 -14.55 -16.32 12.72
C LEU A 111 -15.10 -16.46 11.30
N ILE A 112 -16.16 -17.25 11.11
CA ILE A 112 -16.85 -17.36 9.81
C ILE A 112 -17.45 -16.01 9.41
N LEU A 113 -18.15 -15.33 10.32
CA LEU A 113 -18.72 -14.00 10.08
C LEU A 113 -17.65 -12.90 9.87
N ALA A 114 -16.42 -13.15 10.29
CA ALA A 114 -15.27 -12.27 10.10
C ALA A 114 -14.48 -12.57 8.81
N ASP A 115 -15.07 -13.30 7.85
CA ASP A 115 -14.47 -13.66 6.56
C ASP A 115 -13.19 -14.50 6.65
N VAL A 116 -13.00 -15.28 7.73
CA VAL A 116 -11.84 -16.20 7.86
C VAL A 116 -12.00 -17.43 6.96
N GLY A 117 -13.23 -17.80 6.63
CA GLY A 117 -13.58 -18.98 5.83
C GLY A 117 -13.77 -20.24 6.69
N VAL A 118 -14.61 -21.16 6.23
CA VAL A 118 -15.04 -22.34 7.01
C VAL A 118 -13.86 -23.26 7.32
N GLU A 119 -13.08 -23.65 6.32
CA GLU A 119 -11.95 -24.58 6.49
C GLU A 119 -10.89 -24.03 7.45
N THR A 120 -10.47 -22.77 7.23
CA THR A 120 -9.51 -22.08 8.10
C THR A 120 -10.04 -21.96 9.52
N THR A 121 -11.33 -21.64 9.68
CA THR A 121 -11.94 -21.52 11.01
C THR A 121 -11.91 -22.86 11.75
N LEU A 122 -12.31 -23.95 11.09
CA LEU A 122 -12.30 -25.29 11.68
C LEU A 122 -10.89 -25.71 12.10
N ASP A 123 -9.88 -25.46 11.26
CA ASP A 123 -8.47 -25.70 11.62
C ASP A 123 -8.06 -24.88 12.85
N VAL A 124 -8.33 -23.57 12.83
CA VAL A 124 -7.95 -22.64 13.90
C VAL A 124 -8.61 -23.04 15.23
N VAL A 125 -9.90 -23.34 15.24
CA VAL A 125 -10.65 -23.71 16.44
C VAL A 125 -10.19 -25.06 16.99
N ASN A 126 -9.92 -26.05 16.12
CA ASN A 126 -9.45 -27.36 16.56
C ASN A 126 -8.05 -27.31 17.18
N ARG A 127 -7.12 -26.55 16.58
CA ARG A 127 -5.80 -26.30 17.19
C ARG A 127 -5.92 -25.56 18.53
N LEU A 128 -6.84 -24.61 18.62
CA LEU A 128 -7.09 -23.88 19.86
C LEU A 128 -7.69 -24.78 20.96
N ARG A 129 -8.60 -25.69 20.61
CA ARG A 129 -9.16 -26.69 21.56
C ARG A 129 -8.06 -27.57 22.16
N GLU A 130 -7.13 -28.05 21.32
CA GLU A 130 -6.01 -28.86 21.81
C GLU A 130 -5.07 -28.03 22.70
N THR A 131 -4.78 -26.79 22.31
CA THR A 131 -4.00 -25.85 23.14
C THR A 131 -4.68 -25.61 24.49
N ALA A 132 -6.00 -25.37 24.49
CA ALA A 132 -6.78 -25.17 25.71
C ALA A 132 -6.74 -26.39 26.64
N ARG A 133 -6.80 -27.60 26.07
CA ARG A 133 -6.69 -28.86 26.82
C ARG A 133 -5.31 -29.06 27.44
N LEU A 134 -4.25 -28.77 26.68
CA LEU A 134 -2.86 -28.96 27.12
C LEU A 134 -2.45 -27.93 28.18
N GLU A 135 -2.80 -26.66 27.95
CA GLU A 135 -2.45 -25.53 28.83
C GLU A 135 -3.49 -25.32 29.96
N LYS A 136 -4.58 -26.09 29.98
CA LYS A 136 -5.69 -26.00 30.94
C LYS A 136 -6.29 -24.60 31.00
N LEU A 137 -6.65 -24.06 29.84
CA LEU A 137 -7.27 -22.74 29.74
C LEU A 137 -8.73 -22.84 30.16
N GLU A 138 -9.07 -22.25 31.30
CA GLU A 138 -10.42 -22.34 31.91
C GLU A 138 -11.26 -21.08 31.69
N THR A 139 -10.63 -19.95 31.34
CA THR A 139 -11.32 -18.67 31.15
C THR A 139 -11.32 -18.24 29.69
N GLY A 140 -12.38 -17.55 29.26
CA GLY A 140 -12.44 -16.97 27.92
C GLY A 140 -11.32 -15.95 27.65
N ASN A 141 -10.79 -15.26 28.67
CA ASN A 141 -9.67 -14.34 28.47
C ASN A 141 -8.40 -15.08 28.03
N ASP A 142 -8.06 -16.18 28.71
CA ASP A 142 -6.88 -16.98 28.38
C ASP A 142 -7.03 -17.62 27.01
N LEU A 143 -8.26 -18.07 26.68
CA LEU A 143 -8.62 -18.60 25.37
C LEU A 143 -8.38 -17.57 24.24
N LEU A 144 -8.81 -16.32 24.44
CA LEU A 144 -8.66 -15.26 23.44
C LEU A 144 -7.20 -14.83 23.25
N GLU A 145 -6.39 -14.83 24.31
CA GLU A 145 -4.95 -14.56 24.17
C GLU A 145 -4.23 -15.73 23.46
N ALA A 146 -4.61 -16.98 23.72
CA ALA A 146 -4.10 -18.14 23.00
C ALA A 146 -4.48 -18.09 21.50
N LEU A 147 -5.73 -17.78 21.17
CA LEU A 147 -6.18 -17.58 19.79
C LEU A 147 -5.38 -16.49 19.08
N LYS A 148 -5.21 -15.35 19.73
CA LYS A 148 -4.45 -14.21 19.19
C LYS A 148 -2.98 -14.57 18.95
N LYS A 149 -2.37 -15.37 19.83
CA LYS A 149 -1.02 -15.90 19.61
C LYS A 149 -0.98 -16.81 18.38
N GLN A 150 -1.87 -17.79 18.31
CA GLN A 150 -1.98 -18.71 17.17
C GLN A 150 -2.16 -17.97 15.83
N MET A 151 -3.08 -17.00 15.76
CA MET A 151 -3.32 -16.22 14.55
C MET A 151 -2.12 -15.34 14.15
N LYS A 152 -1.35 -14.83 15.14
CA LYS A 152 -0.10 -14.11 14.84
C LYS A 152 0.95 -15.04 14.24
N ASP A 153 1.07 -16.24 14.79
CA ASP A 153 2.00 -17.25 14.30
C ASP A 153 1.63 -17.68 12.88
N ASP A 154 0.33 -17.87 12.58
CA ASP A 154 -0.16 -18.17 11.23
C ASP A 154 0.18 -17.05 10.22
N LEU A 155 0.20 -15.79 10.68
CA LEU A 155 0.54 -14.60 9.88
C LEU A 155 2.04 -14.26 9.85
N SER A 156 2.89 -14.99 10.57
CA SER A 156 4.31 -14.64 10.80
C SER A 156 5.22 -14.83 9.57
N ARG A 157 4.70 -15.36 8.46
CA ARG A 157 5.48 -15.59 7.24
C ARG A 157 5.95 -14.27 6.64
N ASP A 158 7.18 -14.26 6.14
CA ASP A 158 7.69 -13.15 5.35
C ASP A 158 6.85 -13.00 4.08
N ARG A 159 6.30 -11.80 3.90
CA ARG A 159 5.47 -11.38 2.77
C ARG A 159 6.00 -10.09 2.17
N GLU A 160 7.25 -9.73 2.46
CA GLU A 160 7.89 -8.58 1.85
C GLU A 160 8.01 -8.77 0.34
N LEU A 161 7.79 -7.68 -0.40
CA LEU A 161 8.06 -7.67 -1.82
C LEU A 161 9.57 -7.54 -2.00
N SER A 162 10.24 -8.68 -2.18
CA SER A 162 11.69 -8.72 -2.36
C SER A 162 12.10 -8.02 -3.65
N HIS A 163 13.02 -7.08 -3.55
CA HIS A 163 13.67 -6.40 -4.67
C HIS A 163 15.13 -6.89 -4.86
N ALA A 164 15.47 -8.06 -4.29
CA ALA A 164 16.76 -8.69 -4.54
C ALA A 164 16.73 -9.46 -5.87
N ALA A 165 17.83 -9.39 -6.63
CA ALA A 165 18.04 -10.17 -7.83
C ALA A 165 19.52 -10.61 -7.92
N PRO A 166 19.83 -11.71 -8.64
CA PRO A 166 21.22 -12.07 -8.94
C PRO A 166 21.96 -10.95 -9.66
N GLU A 167 23.29 -10.95 -9.55
CA GLU A 167 24.13 -9.93 -10.19
C GLU A 167 23.86 -9.82 -11.69
N GLY A 168 23.69 -8.60 -12.17
CA GLY A 168 23.36 -8.31 -13.57
C GLY A 168 21.87 -8.49 -13.94
N LEU A 169 21.01 -8.91 -13.01
CA LEU A 169 19.56 -9.01 -13.23
C LEU A 169 18.77 -7.94 -12.49
N VAL A 170 17.55 -7.68 -12.96
CA VAL A 170 16.60 -6.74 -12.36
C VAL A 170 15.48 -7.55 -11.68
N PRO A 171 15.07 -7.23 -10.45
CA PRO A 171 13.91 -7.86 -9.82
C PRO A 171 12.64 -7.48 -10.60
N VAL A 172 11.84 -8.49 -10.97
CA VAL A 172 10.59 -8.28 -11.72
C VAL A 172 9.40 -8.71 -10.88
N TRP A 173 8.45 -7.80 -10.69
CA TRP A 173 7.17 -8.08 -10.03
C TRP A 173 6.04 -8.11 -11.06
N LEU A 174 5.40 -9.28 -11.20
CA LEU A 174 4.22 -9.45 -12.05
C LEU A 174 2.95 -9.40 -11.20
N PHE A 175 2.12 -8.40 -11.45
CA PHE A 175 0.84 -8.22 -10.76
C PHE A 175 -0.29 -8.86 -11.57
N VAL A 176 -0.96 -9.85 -10.98
CA VAL A 176 -2.05 -10.60 -11.61
C VAL A 176 -3.35 -10.44 -10.82
N GLY A 177 -4.50 -10.62 -11.48
CA GLY A 177 -5.81 -10.60 -10.84
C GLY A 177 -6.92 -10.09 -11.77
N VAL A 178 -8.17 -10.16 -11.32
CA VAL A 178 -9.34 -9.74 -12.09
C VAL A 178 -9.50 -8.21 -12.14
N ASN A 179 -10.43 -7.72 -12.96
CA ASN A 179 -10.69 -6.27 -13.07
C ASN A 179 -11.30 -5.71 -11.78
N GLY A 180 -11.00 -4.45 -11.45
CA GLY A 180 -11.59 -3.75 -10.30
C GLY A 180 -10.93 -3.99 -8.93
N VAL A 181 -10.08 -5.01 -8.75
CA VAL A 181 -9.44 -5.32 -7.45
C VAL A 181 -8.31 -4.36 -7.04
N GLY A 182 -8.09 -3.29 -7.80
CA GLY A 182 -7.10 -2.25 -7.49
C GLY A 182 -5.66 -2.54 -7.92
N LYS A 183 -5.41 -3.42 -8.90
CA LYS A 183 -4.06 -3.77 -9.38
C LYS A 183 -3.20 -2.55 -9.74
N THR A 184 -3.67 -1.68 -10.65
CA THR A 184 -2.94 -0.49 -11.10
C THR A 184 -2.64 0.46 -9.94
N THR A 185 -3.60 0.64 -9.04
CA THR A 185 -3.42 1.46 -7.82
C THR A 185 -2.38 0.86 -6.88
N SER A 186 -2.36 -0.47 -6.70
CA SER A 186 -1.36 -1.16 -5.89
C SER A 186 0.04 -1.07 -6.51
N ILE A 187 0.16 -1.20 -7.83
CA ILE A 187 1.42 -0.99 -8.56
C ILE A 187 1.93 0.44 -8.32
N GLY A 188 1.07 1.45 -8.46
CA GLY A 188 1.44 2.84 -8.20
C GLY A 188 1.89 3.11 -6.77
N LYS A 189 1.20 2.56 -5.77
CA LYS A 189 1.60 2.65 -4.35
C LYS A 189 2.96 1.98 -4.09
N ALA A 190 3.20 0.82 -4.69
CA ALA A 190 4.48 0.12 -4.60
C ALA A 190 5.59 0.93 -5.27
N ALA A 191 5.34 1.48 -6.46
CA ALA A 191 6.28 2.33 -7.18
C ALA A 191 6.66 3.55 -6.35
N ARG A 192 5.67 4.26 -5.79
CA ARG A 192 5.89 5.41 -4.93
C ARG A 192 6.77 5.08 -3.73
N ARG A 193 6.48 3.97 -3.05
CA ARG A 193 7.28 3.52 -1.91
C ARG A 193 8.73 3.26 -2.32
N LEU A 194 8.97 2.53 -3.40
CA LEU A 194 10.32 2.20 -3.86
C LEU A 194 11.09 3.43 -4.34
N THR A 195 10.43 4.38 -5.02
CA THR A 195 11.09 5.63 -5.44
C THR A 195 11.39 6.55 -4.26
N ASP A 196 10.50 6.60 -3.26
CA ASP A 196 10.74 7.32 -1.98
C ASP A 196 11.91 6.68 -1.19
N GLU A 197 12.12 5.36 -1.32
CA GLU A 197 13.29 4.63 -0.78
C GLU A 197 14.57 4.85 -1.63
N GLY A 198 14.49 5.64 -2.71
CA GLY A 198 15.63 6.01 -3.57
C GLY A 198 15.95 5.00 -4.68
N LEU A 199 15.11 3.99 -4.89
CA LEU A 199 15.31 2.99 -5.92
C LEU A 199 14.87 3.51 -7.29
N THR A 200 15.53 3.01 -8.35
CA THR A 200 15.08 3.25 -9.73
C THR A 200 13.99 2.25 -10.07
N VAL A 201 12.83 2.75 -10.51
CA VAL A 201 11.64 1.93 -10.79
C VAL A 201 11.22 2.13 -12.25
N LEU A 202 10.94 1.03 -12.94
CA LEU A 202 10.33 1.00 -14.26
C LEU A 202 8.93 0.36 -14.17
N LEU A 203 7.92 1.07 -14.66
CA LEU A 203 6.55 0.58 -14.78
C LEU A 203 6.28 0.14 -16.22
N ALA A 204 5.90 -1.12 -16.40
CA ALA A 204 5.54 -1.69 -17.69
C ALA A 204 4.03 -1.91 -17.81
N ALA A 205 3.39 -1.28 -18.79
CA ALA A 205 1.97 -1.46 -19.08
C ALA A 205 1.72 -2.79 -19.80
N GLY A 206 1.47 -3.85 -19.02
CA GLY A 206 1.12 -5.17 -19.53
C GLY A 206 -0.38 -5.44 -19.69
N ASP A 207 -1.26 -4.56 -19.21
CA ASP A 207 -2.72 -4.63 -19.45
C ASP A 207 -3.03 -4.00 -20.82
N THR A 208 -2.80 -4.76 -21.90
CA THR A 208 -2.93 -4.27 -23.29
C THR A 208 -4.37 -4.25 -23.79
N PHE A 209 -5.28 -4.96 -23.12
CA PHE A 209 -6.70 -5.00 -23.49
C PHE A 209 -7.44 -3.70 -23.09
N ARG A 210 -7.02 -3.06 -22.00
CA ARG A 210 -7.69 -1.88 -21.44
C ARG A 210 -6.84 -0.64 -21.67
N ALA A 211 -7.11 0.09 -22.76
CA ALA A 211 -6.40 1.33 -23.09
C ALA A 211 -6.25 2.30 -21.90
N ALA A 212 -7.35 2.53 -21.17
CA ALA A 212 -7.37 3.39 -19.98
C ALA A 212 -6.48 2.88 -18.82
N ALA A 213 -6.18 1.58 -18.75
CA ALA A 213 -5.30 1.03 -17.70
C ALA A 213 -3.84 1.45 -17.92
N ALA A 214 -3.39 1.50 -19.18
CA ALA A 214 -2.06 1.99 -19.53
C ALA A 214 -1.93 3.50 -19.21
N GLU A 215 -2.92 4.30 -19.58
CA GLU A 215 -2.95 5.75 -19.25
C GLU A 215 -2.94 6.01 -17.75
N GLN A 216 -3.70 5.22 -16.97
CA GLN A 216 -3.69 5.31 -15.52
C GLN A 216 -2.32 4.96 -14.92
N LEU A 217 -1.66 3.93 -15.45
CA LEU A 217 -0.33 3.52 -15.01
C LEU A 217 0.74 4.57 -15.37
N GLU A 218 0.63 5.21 -16.54
CA GLU A 218 1.49 6.31 -16.96
C GLU A 218 1.39 7.51 -16.00
N LYS A 219 0.17 7.89 -15.59
CA LYS A 219 -0.05 8.93 -14.58
C LYS A 219 0.63 8.57 -13.25
N TRP A 220 0.53 7.32 -12.80
CA TRP A 220 1.25 6.85 -11.62
C TRP A 220 2.77 6.97 -11.78
N ALA A 221 3.33 6.58 -12.94
CA ALA A 221 4.76 6.70 -13.21
C ALA A 221 5.23 8.17 -13.07
N GLN A 222 4.48 9.10 -13.65
CA GLN A 222 4.75 10.54 -13.57
C GLN A 222 4.73 11.06 -12.13
N LEU A 223 3.72 10.67 -11.33
CA LEU A 223 3.58 11.05 -9.92
C LEU A 223 4.68 10.48 -9.02
N CYS A 224 5.17 9.28 -9.34
CA CYS A 224 6.23 8.62 -8.55
C CYS A 224 7.63 9.02 -9.00
N GLY A 225 7.76 9.66 -10.17
CA GLY A 225 9.06 9.88 -10.83
C GLY A 225 9.70 8.57 -11.34
N ALA A 226 8.89 7.55 -11.62
CA ALA A 226 9.32 6.27 -12.18
C ALA A 226 9.39 6.33 -13.72
N ASP A 227 10.23 5.49 -14.31
CA ASP A 227 10.25 5.27 -15.76
C ASP A 227 9.00 4.49 -16.19
N PHE A 228 8.60 4.64 -17.44
CA PHE A 228 7.40 4.01 -17.99
C PHE A 228 7.65 3.42 -19.38
N VAL A 229 7.10 2.22 -19.62
CA VAL A 229 7.09 1.57 -20.93
C VAL A 229 5.71 1.01 -21.23
N ARG A 230 5.26 1.17 -22.48
CA ARG A 230 4.02 0.57 -23.00
C ARG A 230 4.25 -0.01 -24.40
N GLY A 231 3.55 -1.10 -24.72
CA GLY A 231 3.48 -1.63 -26.07
C GLY A 231 2.61 -0.76 -27.00
N SER A 232 2.61 -1.08 -28.29
CA SER A 232 1.65 -0.52 -29.26
C SER A 232 0.22 -0.91 -28.87
N GLU A 233 -0.75 -0.01 -29.10
CA GLU A 233 -2.17 -0.27 -28.82
C GLU A 233 -2.66 -1.54 -29.52
N GLY A 234 -3.31 -2.45 -28.79
CA GLY A 234 -3.97 -3.65 -29.32
C GLY A 234 -3.10 -4.91 -29.52
N ALA A 235 -1.94 -5.01 -28.85
CA ALA A 235 -1.07 -6.20 -28.88
C ALA A 235 -1.45 -7.29 -27.86
#